data_AF-A0AA39RRP7-F1
#
_entry.id   AF-A0AA39RRP7-F1
#
_cell.length_a   1.000
_cell.length_b   1.000
_cell.length_c   1.000
_cell.angle_alpha   90.00
_cell.angle_beta   90.00
_cell.angle_gamma   90.00
#
_symmetry.space_group_name_H-M   'P 1'
#
loop_
_entity.id
_entity.type
_entity.pdbx_description
1 polymer ?
#
loop_
_entity_poly.entity_id
_entity_poly.type
_entity_poly.pdbx_seq_one_letter_code
_entity_poly.pdbx_strand_id
1 'polypeptide(L)'
;MEKSRMKMLYHLVSEENWEVMIRELICSSKDKSNKDVMLLLHPISVHKDNIVHLAVHSKKKEPLKQILEFVDKNMRHSFTSSVNAYGNTVMHEAAICRNLEAVQLLLAENKELLRLENASGETSSCIREYENRQVVSLSRRSNCYYF
;
A
#
# COMPACT_ATOMS: atom_id res chain seq x y z
N MET A 1 11.25 17.78 -14.94
CA MET A 1 11.40 16.36 -15.29
C MET A 1 10.64 15.44 -14.34
N GLU A 2 10.74 15.63 -13.02
CA GLU A 2 10.11 14.75 -12.02
C GLU A 2 8.56 14.71 -12.06
N LYS A 3 7.89 15.87 -12.16
CA LYS A 3 6.42 15.96 -12.33
C LYS A 3 5.88 15.22 -13.55
N SER A 4 6.65 15.19 -14.65
CA SER A 4 6.24 14.51 -15.89
C SER A 4 6.32 12.99 -15.77
N ARG A 5 7.31 12.47 -15.03
CA ARG A 5 7.44 11.05 -14.71
C ARG A 5 6.33 10.58 -13.77
N MET A 6 5.98 11.35 -12.73
CA MET A 6 4.89 10.99 -11.82
C MET A 6 3.54 10.91 -12.53
N LYS A 7 3.25 11.84 -13.45
CA LYS A 7 2.03 11.81 -14.26
C LYS A 7 1.96 10.57 -15.16
N MET A 8 3.10 10.17 -15.74
CA MET A 8 3.21 8.93 -16.51
C MET A 8 2.94 7.69 -15.65
N LEU A 9 3.57 7.60 -14.46
CA LEU A 9 3.35 6.47 -13.55
C LEU A 9 1.88 6.36 -13.11
N TYR A 10 1.25 7.49 -12.77
CA TYR A 10 -0.17 7.52 -12.42
C TYR A 10 -1.06 7.02 -13.57
N HIS A 11 -0.77 7.43 -14.80
CA HIS A 11 -1.51 6.98 -15.98
C HIS A 11 -1.35 5.46 -16.19
N LEU A 12 -0.12 4.94 -16.10
CA LEU A 12 0.15 3.49 -16.22
C LEU A 12 -0.58 2.68 -15.14
N VAL A 13 -0.61 3.17 -13.90
CA VAL A 13 -1.38 2.55 -12.80
C VAL A 13 -2.88 2.58 -13.09
N SER A 14 -3.40 3.69 -13.61
CA SER A 14 -4.81 3.85 -13.96
C SER A 14 -5.24 2.93 -15.10
N GLU A 15 -4.31 2.58 -15.99
CA GLU A 15 -4.50 1.59 -17.06
C GLU A 15 -4.18 0.15 -16.62
N GLU A 16 -3.89 -0.06 -15.33
CA GLU A 16 -3.46 -1.34 -14.74
C GLU A 16 -2.21 -1.95 -15.39
N ASN A 17 -1.36 -1.13 -16.01
CA ASN A 17 -0.16 -1.55 -16.71
C ASN A 17 1.07 -1.58 -15.78
N TRP A 18 0.99 -2.40 -14.74
CA TRP A 18 1.98 -2.51 -13.67
C TRP A 18 3.34 -3.00 -14.15
N GLU A 19 3.37 -3.88 -15.15
CA GLU A 19 4.60 -4.41 -15.73
C GLU A 19 5.42 -3.31 -16.44
N VAL A 20 4.76 -2.48 -17.25
CA VAL A 20 5.42 -1.35 -17.93
C VAL A 20 5.84 -0.30 -16.92
N MET A 21 5.03 -0.03 -15.91
CA MET A 21 5.38 0.88 -14.81
C MET A 21 6.68 0.43 -14.11
N ILE A 22 6.76 -0.84 -13.74
CA ILE A 22 7.95 -1.42 -13.11
C ILE A 22 9.14 -1.37 -14.07
N ARG A 23 8.93 -1.71 -15.34
CA ARG A 23 9.97 -1.64 -16.37
C ARG A 23 10.51 -0.22 -16.52
N GLU A 24 9.67 0.81 -16.54
CA GLU A 24 10.09 2.21 -16.65
C GLU A 24 10.95 2.65 -15.44
N LEU A 25 10.64 2.14 -14.26
CA LEU A 25 11.44 2.35 -13.06
C LEU A 25 12.81 1.66 -13.16
N ILE A 26 12.87 0.45 -13.74
CA ILE A 26 14.09 -0.35 -13.91
C ILE A 26 14.97 0.16 -15.05
N CYS A 27 14.41 0.41 -16.24
CA CYS A 27 15.16 0.80 -17.45
C CYS A 27 15.84 2.17 -17.33
N SER A 28 15.32 3.05 -16.49
CA SER A 28 15.97 4.32 -16.14
C SER A 28 17.28 4.10 -15.36
N SER A 29 17.47 2.90 -14.77
CA SER A 29 18.56 2.57 -13.85
C SER A 29 19.58 1.64 -14.52
N LYS A 30 20.64 2.20 -15.12
CA LYS A 30 21.85 1.41 -15.48
C LYS A 30 22.67 1.03 -14.24
N ASP A 31 22.44 1.73 -13.13
CA ASP A 31 22.92 1.39 -11.79
C ASP A 31 21.69 1.11 -10.92
N LYS A 32 21.66 -0.02 -10.21
CA LYS A 32 20.65 -0.36 -9.16
C LYS A 32 20.76 0.58 -7.96
N SER A 33 20.76 1.90 -8.18
CA SER A 33 20.80 2.86 -7.09
C SER A 33 19.40 2.93 -6.48
N ASN A 34 19.31 2.75 -5.16
CA ASN A 34 18.06 2.77 -4.39
C ASN A 34 17.18 4.04 -4.63
N LYS A 35 17.70 5.07 -5.32
CA LYS A 35 17.02 6.34 -5.60
C LYS A 35 15.77 6.18 -6.46
N ASP A 36 15.79 5.34 -7.49
CA ASP A 36 14.61 5.16 -8.36
C ASP A 36 13.52 4.33 -7.66
N VAL A 37 13.90 3.39 -6.78
CA VAL A 37 12.94 2.64 -5.96
C VAL A 37 12.22 3.58 -4.97
N MET A 38 12.89 4.62 -4.43
CA MET A 38 12.22 5.63 -3.59
C MET A 38 11.13 6.43 -4.32
N LEU A 39 11.11 6.44 -5.65
CA LEU A 39 10.01 7.05 -6.41
C LEU A 39 8.68 6.33 -6.15
N LEU A 40 8.72 5.05 -5.77
CA LEU A 40 7.52 4.31 -5.40
C LEU A 40 6.90 4.78 -4.08
N LEU A 41 7.68 5.44 -3.22
CA LEU A 41 7.19 6.08 -1.99
C LEU A 41 6.71 7.51 -2.25
N HIS A 42 7.01 8.08 -3.42
CA HIS A 42 6.60 9.45 -3.70
C HIS A 42 5.07 9.55 -3.82
N PRO A 43 4.48 10.60 -3.23
CA PRO A 43 3.09 10.96 -3.46
C PRO A 43 2.81 11.16 -4.95
N ILE A 44 1.87 10.40 -5.50
CA ILE A 44 1.40 10.55 -6.89
C ILE A 44 -0.08 10.96 -6.97
N SER A 45 -0.85 10.80 -5.89
CA SER A 45 -2.23 11.27 -5.78
C SER A 45 -2.34 12.58 -4.97
N VAL A 46 -3.48 13.26 -5.11
CA VAL A 46 -3.84 14.44 -4.30
C VAL A 46 -3.99 14.11 -2.81
N HIS A 47 -4.29 12.85 -2.46
CA HIS A 47 -4.36 12.34 -1.09
C HIS A 47 -3.00 11.87 -0.58
N LYS A 48 -1.92 12.21 -1.29
CA LYS A 48 -0.56 11.73 -1.05
C LYS A 48 -0.42 10.21 -1.08
N ASP A 49 -1.29 9.52 -1.80
CA ASP A 49 -1.11 8.10 -2.05
C ASP A 49 0.11 7.91 -2.94
N ASN A 50 0.93 6.97 -2.54
CA ASN A 50 2.04 6.49 -3.36
C ASN A 50 1.60 5.27 -4.19
N ILE A 51 2.52 4.71 -4.97
CA ILE A 51 2.18 3.60 -5.87
C ILE A 51 1.63 2.39 -5.12
N VAL A 52 2.10 2.14 -3.89
CA VAL A 52 1.75 0.95 -3.11
C VAL A 52 0.33 1.06 -2.58
N HIS A 53 -0.09 2.26 -2.17
CA HIS A 53 -1.49 2.54 -1.83
C HIS A 53 -2.40 2.28 -3.05
N LEU A 54 -2.03 2.76 -4.24
CA LEU A 54 -2.81 2.52 -5.46
C LEU A 54 -2.82 1.04 -5.88
N ALA A 55 -1.74 0.31 -5.65
CA ALA A 55 -1.67 -1.13 -5.96
C ALA A 55 -2.70 -1.92 -5.15
N VAL A 56 -2.96 -1.51 -3.92
CA VAL A 56 -4.00 -2.11 -3.07
C VAL A 56 -5.41 -1.81 -3.57
N HIS A 57 -5.62 -0.61 -4.13
CA HIS A 57 -6.91 -0.21 -4.72
C HIS A 57 -7.30 -1.05 -5.94
N SER A 58 -6.34 -1.67 -6.62
CA SER A 58 -6.58 -2.51 -7.81
C SER A 58 -7.42 -3.77 -7.53
N LYS A 59 -7.71 -4.11 -6.26
CA LYS A 59 -8.37 -5.37 -5.81
C LYS A 59 -7.72 -6.66 -6.33
N LYS A 60 -6.57 -6.57 -6.97
CA LYS A 60 -5.77 -7.68 -7.48
C LYS A 60 -4.57 -7.89 -6.56
N LYS A 61 -4.06 -9.11 -6.55
CA LYS A 61 -2.88 -9.49 -5.75
C LYS A 61 -1.59 -9.13 -6.48
N GLU A 62 -1.62 -9.27 -7.80
CA GLU A 62 -0.49 -9.19 -8.70
C GLU A 62 0.24 -7.84 -8.61
N PRO A 63 -0.44 -6.68 -8.58
CA PRO A 63 0.24 -5.39 -8.51
C PRO A 63 1.11 -5.22 -7.26
N LEU A 64 0.52 -5.49 -6.10
CA LEU A 64 1.23 -5.39 -4.83
C LEU A 64 2.37 -6.42 -4.75
N LYS A 65 2.10 -7.65 -5.18
CA LYS A 65 3.10 -8.73 -5.18
C LYS A 65 4.28 -8.38 -6.07
N GLN A 66 4.05 -7.91 -7.30
CA GLN A 66 5.09 -7.49 -8.21
C GLN A 66 5.95 -6.42 -7.54
N ILE A 67 5.36 -5.32 -7.06
CA ILE A 67 6.10 -4.24 -6.39
C ILE A 67 6.97 -4.77 -5.23
N LEU A 68 6.43 -5.66 -4.37
CA LEU A 68 7.19 -6.25 -3.27
C LEU A 68 8.31 -7.18 -3.72
N GLU A 69 8.14 -7.90 -4.82
CA GLU A 69 9.19 -8.75 -5.42
C GLU A 69 10.34 -7.92 -6.01
N PHE A 70 10.04 -6.72 -6.53
CA PHE A 70 11.06 -5.81 -7.07
C PHE A 70 11.81 -5.02 -5.99
N VAL A 71 11.17 -4.76 -4.86
CA VAL A 71 11.77 -4.02 -3.75
C VAL A 71 12.61 -4.95 -2.86
N ASP A 72 13.85 -4.53 -2.58
CA ASP A 72 14.72 -5.23 -1.64
C ASP A 72 14.05 -5.40 -0.27
N LYS A 73 14.25 -6.56 0.35
CA LYS A 73 13.63 -6.88 1.66
C LYS A 73 13.85 -5.80 2.72
N ASN A 74 15.03 -5.18 2.73
CA ASN A 74 15.38 -4.11 3.67
C ASN A 74 14.51 -2.85 3.48
N MET A 75 14.02 -2.62 2.27
CA MET A 75 13.21 -1.48 1.90
C MET A 75 11.71 -1.74 2.07
N ARG A 76 11.26 -2.99 2.01
CA ARG A 76 9.83 -3.36 2.13
C ARG A 76 9.18 -2.81 3.38
N HIS A 77 9.93 -2.70 4.48
CA HIS A 77 9.42 -2.10 5.71
C HIS A 77 9.00 -0.63 5.49
N SER A 78 9.80 0.16 4.77
CA SER A 78 9.48 1.55 4.44
C SER A 78 8.27 1.68 3.52
N PHE A 79 8.08 0.71 2.61
CA PHE A 79 6.92 0.65 1.72
C PHE A 79 5.63 0.31 2.44
N THR A 80 5.65 -0.76 3.22
CA THR A 80 4.50 -1.25 3.97
C THR A 80 4.07 -0.28 5.08
N SER A 81 5.02 0.42 5.69
CA SER A 81 4.78 1.41 6.75
C SER A 81 4.58 2.82 6.21
N SER A 82 4.55 3.00 4.88
CA SER A 82 4.28 4.30 4.28
C SER A 82 2.85 4.75 4.59
N VAL A 83 2.66 6.07 4.75
CA VAL A 83 1.37 6.68 5.08
C VAL A 83 0.97 7.72 4.06
N ASN A 84 -0.34 7.84 3.80
CA ASN A 84 -0.90 8.89 2.95
C ASN A 84 -1.25 10.15 3.76
N ALA A 85 -1.97 11.11 3.15
CA ALA A 85 -2.32 12.38 3.78
C ALA A 85 -3.22 12.23 5.03
N TYR A 86 -3.93 11.11 5.16
CA TYR A 86 -4.79 10.80 6.31
C TYR A 86 -4.05 10.03 7.41
N GLY A 87 -2.75 9.79 7.23
CA GLY A 87 -2.00 8.88 8.09
C GLY A 87 -2.37 7.41 7.87
N ASN A 88 -3.19 7.09 6.86
CA ASN A 88 -3.53 5.71 6.55
C ASN A 88 -2.28 5.02 5.99
N THR A 89 -1.92 3.89 6.60
CA THR A 89 -0.92 3.00 6.00
C THR A 89 -1.53 2.20 4.86
N VAL A 90 -0.67 1.55 4.07
CA VAL A 90 -1.08 0.58 3.03
C VAL A 90 -2.04 -0.49 3.57
N MET A 91 -1.91 -0.87 4.85
CA MET A 91 -2.79 -1.82 5.54
C MET A 91 -4.20 -1.26 5.79
N HIS A 92 -4.32 0.03 6.10
CA HIS A 92 -5.60 0.71 6.25
C HIS A 92 -6.33 0.74 4.91
N GLU A 93 -5.65 1.17 3.84
CA GLU A 93 -6.22 1.15 2.49
C GLU A 93 -6.63 -0.27 2.06
N ALA A 94 -5.87 -1.30 2.41
CA ALA A 94 -6.22 -2.68 2.10
C ALA A 94 -7.49 -3.16 2.82
N ALA A 95 -7.67 -2.73 4.07
CA ALA A 95 -8.88 -2.99 4.83
C ALA A 95 -10.08 -2.25 4.25
N ILE A 96 -9.94 -0.96 3.88
CA ILE A 96 -10.99 -0.14 3.25
C ILE A 96 -11.41 -0.74 1.90
N CYS A 97 -10.44 -1.09 1.06
CA CYS A 97 -10.71 -1.66 -0.26
C CYS A 97 -11.23 -3.12 -0.21
N ARG A 98 -11.24 -3.75 0.97
CA ARG A 98 -11.58 -5.15 1.20
C ARG A 98 -10.75 -6.13 0.36
N ASN A 99 -9.49 -5.76 0.10
CA ASN A 99 -8.55 -6.58 -0.67
C ASN A 99 -7.86 -7.57 0.28
N LEU A 100 -8.51 -8.72 0.51
CA LEU A 100 -8.04 -9.74 1.45
C LEU A 100 -6.68 -10.32 1.05
N GLU A 101 -6.44 -10.43 -0.26
CA GLU A 101 -5.19 -10.92 -0.82
C GLU A 101 -4.04 -9.94 -0.53
N ALA A 102 -4.28 -8.64 -0.67
CA ALA A 102 -3.32 -7.61 -0.26
C ALA A 102 -3.10 -7.64 1.25
N VAL A 103 -4.15 -7.79 2.06
CA VAL A 103 -4.04 -7.91 3.51
C VAL A 103 -3.13 -9.08 3.89
N GLN A 104 -3.33 -10.26 3.29
CA GLN A 104 -2.51 -11.44 3.56
C GLN A 104 -1.03 -11.23 3.17
N LEU A 105 -0.77 -10.59 2.04
CA LEU A 105 0.59 -10.26 1.62
C LEU A 105 1.27 -9.28 2.57
N LEU A 106 0.56 -8.23 2.99
CA LEU A 106 1.10 -7.21 3.91
C LEU A 106 1.41 -7.82 5.27
N LEU A 107 0.56 -8.71 5.80
CA LEU A 107 0.79 -9.42 7.06
C LEU A 107 1.93 -10.42 6.99
N ALA A 108 2.18 -11.01 5.83
CA ALA A 108 3.32 -11.89 5.63
C ALA A 108 4.65 -11.11 5.67
N GLU A 109 4.67 -9.86 5.21
CA GLU A 109 5.84 -9.00 5.24
C GLU A 109 6.03 -8.31 6.59
N ASN A 110 4.96 -7.76 7.18
CA ASN A 110 5.03 -7.04 8.45
C ASN A 110 3.70 -7.14 9.22
N LYS A 111 3.70 -7.91 10.32
CA LYS A 111 2.54 -8.08 11.18
C LYS A 111 2.24 -6.86 12.06
N GLU A 112 3.23 -6.01 12.30
CA GLU A 112 3.07 -4.82 13.16
C GLU A 112 2.18 -3.76 12.51
N LEU A 113 1.92 -3.85 11.21
CA LEU A 113 1.00 -2.96 10.49
C LEU A 113 -0.43 -2.97 11.05
N LEU A 114 -0.84 -4.05 11.71
CA LEU A 114 -2.15 -4.15 12.37
C LEU A 114 -2.29 -3.25 13.58
N ARG A 115 -1.17 -2.89 14.20
CA ARG A 115 -1.11 -2.08 15.43
C ARG A 115 -0.87 -0.61 15.13
N LEU A 116 -0.55 -0.27 13.88
CA LEU A 116 -0.35 1.12 13.48
C LEU A 116 -1.71 1.83 13.45
N GLU A 117 -1.74 3.01 14.05
CA GLU A 117 -2.88 3.91 14.04
C GLU A 117 -2.70 4.97 12.95
N ASN A 118 -3.81 5.34 12.28
CA ASN A 118 -3.83 6.47 11.37
C ASN A 118 -3.86 7.81 12.13
N ALA A 119 -3.99 8.94 11.43
CA ALA A 119 -4.03 10.26 12.07
C ALA A 119 -5.26 10.45 12.98
N SER A 120 -6.30 9.62 12.83
CA SER A 120 -7.51 9.62 13.65
C SER A 120 -7.42 8.69 14.87
N GLY A 121 -6.32 7.96 15.05
CA GLY A 121 -6.18 6.96 16.11
C GLY A 121 -6.85 5.61 15.78
N GLU A 122 -7.24 5.38 14.53
CA GLU A 122 -7.89 4.14 14.10
C GLU A 122 -6.85 3.12 13.66
N THR A 123 -7.04 1.86 14.04
CA THR A 123 -6.23 0.76 13.51
C THR A 123 -6.88 0.12 12.28
N SER A 124 -6.06 -0.40 11.37
CA SER A 124 -6.53 -1.09 10.16
C SER A 124 -7.51 -2.24 10.44
N SER A 125 -7.36 -2.94 11.57
CA SER A 125 -8.30 -3.99 12.00
C SER A 125 -9.68 -3.44 12.34
N CYS A 126 -9.75 -2.28 12.99
CA CYS A 126 -11.03 -1.64 13.35
C CYS A 126 -11.80 -1.19 12.10
N ILE A 127 -11.11 -0.71 11.06
CA ILE A 127 -11.75 -0.28 9.81
C ILE A 127 -12.51 -1.45 9.14
N ARG A 128 -11.93 -2.65 9.15
CA ARG A 128 -12.59 -3.86 8.62
C ARG A 128 -13.90 -4.16 9.32
N GLU A 129 -14.00 -3.93 10.62
CA GLU A 129 -15.20 -4.17 11.41
C GLU A 129 -16.27 -3.09 11.21
N TYR A 130 -15.85 -1.82 11.02
CA TYR A 130 -16.76 -0.70 10.80
C TYR A 130 -17.55 -0.83 9.49
N GLU A 131 -16.87 -1.27 8.44
CA GLU A 131 -17.46 -1.52 7.12
C GLU A 131 -18.22 -2.85 7.01
N ASN A 132 -17.96 -3.81 7.90
CA ASN A 132 -18.62 -5.13 7.94
C ASN A 132 -19.84 -5.23 8.86
N ARG A 133 -20.41 -4.12 9.35
CA ARG A 133 -21.79 -4.19 9.89
C ARG A 133 -22.86 -4.62 8.87
N GLN A 134 -22.46 -4.91 7.62
CA GLN A 134 -23.30 -5.58 6.62
C GLN A 134 -22.89 -7.03 6.27
N VAL A 135 -21.79 -7.59 6.81
CA VAL A 135 -21.39 -8.99 6.50
C VAL A 135 -20.63 -9.68 7.64
N VAL A 136 -21.43 -10.27 8.52
CA VAL A 136 -21.24 -11.44 9.40
C VAL A 136 -19.82 -12.01 9.60
N SER A 137 -19.41 -11.96 10.88
CA SER A 137 -18.57 -12.89 11.65
C SER A 137 -17.43 -13.63 10.94
N LEU A 138 -16.19 -13.25 11.24
CA LEU A 138 -15.10 -14.21 11.45
C LEU A 138 -13.99 -13.60 12.31
N SER A 139 -13.76 -14.30 13.42
CA SER A 139 -12.74 -14.15 14.46
C SER A 139 -13.07 -13.23 15.63
N ARG A 140 -13.40 -13.91 16.73
CA ARG A 140 -13.73 -13.42 18.07
C ARG A 140 -12.64 -12.51 18.64
N ARG A 141 -13.10 -11.39 19.19
CA ARG A 141 -12.92 -10.99 20.60
C ARG A 141 -11.46 -10.95 21.08
N SER A 142 -10.86 -9.76 21.01
CA SER A 142 -9.86 -9.33 21.98
C SER A 142 -9.93 -7.82 22.14
N ASN A 143 -10.67 -7.41 23.19
CA ASN A 143 -10.46 -6.23 24.02
C ASN A 143 -9.73 -5.04 23.40
N CYS A 144 -10.50 -4.04 22.96
CA CYS A 144 -10.12 -2.64 23.22
C CYS A 144 -11.14 -2.09 24.23
N TYR A 145 -10.81 -2.24 25.52
CA TYR A 145 -11.42 -1.43 26.58
C TYR A 145 -10.71 -0.07 26.53
N TYR A 146 -11.46 1.00 26.29
CA TYR A 146 -11.05 2.33 26.70
C TYR A 146 -11.62 2.60 28.10
N PHE A 147 -10.75 2.99 29.02
CA PHE A 147 -11.12 3.72 30.24
C PHE A 147 -11.48 5.17 29.88
#